data_AF-A0A1B8JAD7-F1
#
_entry.id   AF-A0A1B8JAD7-F1
#
_cell.length_a   1.000
_cell.length_b   1.000
_cell.length_c   1.000
_cell.angle_alpha   90.00
_cell.angle_beta   90.00
_cell.angle_gamma   90.00
#
_symmetry.space_group_name_H-M   'P 1'
#
loop_
_entity.id
_entity.type
_entity.pdbx_description
1 polymer ?
#
loop_
_entity_poly.entity_id
_entity_poly.type
_entity_poly.pdbx_seq_one_letter_code
_entity_poly.pdbx_strand_id
1 'polypeptide(L)'
;MANRGYKVIQYDASIKHAPYNHPNITFIKKFVGAHDSHDTMSFDSVIKSNNLSKDAHNIAQIDIEDAEWDILEKIDLGAISPYFSQMLFEFHNCDPRDEALSSRRLKVLEKILEFYTPIHTHFN
;
A
#
# COMPACT_ATOMS: atom_id res chain seq x y z
N MET A 1 -8.31 -1.65 -14.35
CA MET A 1 -7.08 -2.40 -14.64
C MET A 1 -7.36 -3.77 -15.25
N ALA A 2 -8.16 -4.63 -14.60
CA ALA A 2 -8.43 -6.00 -15.04
C ALA A 2 -8.89 -6.14 -16.51
N ASN A 3 -9.86 -5.31 -16.95
CA ASN A 3 -10.35 -5.26 -18.34
C ASN A 3 -9.29 -4.82 -19.37
N ARG A 4 -8.19 -4.21 -18.92
CA ARG A 4 -7.05 -3.83 -19.77
C ARG A 4 -5.96 -4.90 -19.81
N GLY A 5 -6.22 -6.09 -19.28
CA GLY A 5 -5.28 -7.23 -19.29
C GLY A 5 -4.34 -7.33 -18.09
N TYR A 6 -4.39 -6.37 -17.15
CA TYR A 6 -3.55 -6.40 -15.95
C TYR A 6 -4.07 -7.42 -14.93
N LYS A 7 -3.15 -8.14 -14.28
CA LYS A 7 -3.45 -8.87 -13.05
C LYS A 7 -3.68 -7.87 -11.93
N VAL A 8 -4.74 -8.06 -11.17
CA VAL A 8 -5.12 -7.22 -10.03
C VAL A 8 -5.20 -8.13 -8.81
N ILE A 9 -4.38 -7.85 -7.81
CA ILE A 9 -4.37 -8.57 -6.55
C ILE A 9 -4.97 -7.64 -5.51
N GLN A 10 -6.04 -8.08 -4.85
CA GLN A 10 -6.77 -7.28 -3.87
C GLN A 10 -6.71 -7.95 -2.51
N TYR A 11 -6.27 -7.19 -1.51
CA TYR A 11 -6.27 -7.59 -0.11
C TYR A 11 -7.29 -6.77 0.65
N ASP A 12 -8.29 -7.43 1.24
CA ASP A 12 -9.25 -6.80 2.14
C ASP A 12 -9.92 -7.88 2.99
N ALA A 13 -9.73 -7.83 4.30
CA ALA A 13 -10.38 -8.77 5.22
C ALA A 13 -11.75 -8.29 5.72
N SER A 14 -12.10 -7.02 5.51
CA SER A 14 -13.37 -6.43 5.94
C SER A 14 -14.56 -6.93 5.13
N ILE A 15 -14.33 -7.27 3.85
CA ILE A 15 -15.37 -7.79 2.95
C ILE A 15 -15.28 -9.31 2.77
N LYS A 16 -16.40 -9.92 2.36
CA LYS A 16 -16.48 -11.37 2.15
C LYS A 16 -15.88 -11.83 0.83
N HIS A 17 -15.98 -11.01 -0.21
CA HIS A 17 -15.52 -11.28 -1.56
C HIS A 17 -15.25 -9.97 -2.29
N ALA A 18 -14.41 -9.99 -3.33
CA ALA A 18 -14.19 -8.83 -4.18
C ALA A 18 -15.50 -8.33 -4.80
N PRO A 19 -15.67 -7.01 -4.96
CA PRO A 19 -16.88 -6.44 -5.55
C PRO A 19 -17.08 -6.81 -7.02
N TYR A 20 -16.00 -7.21 -7.71
CA TYR A 20 -16.02 -7.60 -9.11
C TYR A 20 -15.46 -9.01 -9.29
N ASN A 21 -16.13 -9.82 -10.10
CA ASN A 21 -15.62 -11.11 -10.53
C ASN A 21 -15.00 -10.97 -11.92
N HIS A 22 -13.70 -11.22 -12.04
CA HIS A 22 -12.96 -11.16 -13.29
C HIS A 22 -11.76 -12.11 -13.23
N PRO A 23 -11.40 -12.84 -14.31
CA PRO A 23 -10.31 -13.83 -14.29
C PRO A 23 -8.93 -13.27 -13.93
N ASN A 24 -8.71 -11.98 -14.21
CA ASN A 24 -7.49 -11.26 -13.81
C ASN A 24 -7.53 -10.68 -12.39
N ILE A 25 -8.60 -10.85 -11.62
CA ILE A 25 -8.71 -10.38 -10.24
C ILE A 25 -8.50 -11.57 -9.30
N THR A 26 -7.49 -11.47 -8.45
CA THR A 26 -7.28 -12.39 -7.32
C THR A 26 -7.60 -11.65 -6.03
N PHE A 27 -8.61 -12.14 -5.31
CA PHE A 27 -9.00 -11.60 -4.01
C PHE A 27 -8.42 -12.45 -2.87
N ILE A 28 -7.80 -11.79 -1.90
CA ILE A 28 -7.21 -12.42 -0.73
C ILE A 28 -7.81 -11.78 0.50
N LYS A 29 -8.47 -12.58 1.32
CA LYS A 29 -9.14 -12.12 2.54
C LYS A 29 -8.13 -12.01 3.70
N LYS A 30 -7.24 -11.03 3.62
CA LYS A 30 -6.31 -10.63 4.68
C LYS A 30 -6.16 -9.12 4.70
N PHE A 31 -5.95 -8.56 5.89
CA PHE A 31 -5.46 -7.20 6.03
C PHE A 31 -4.00 -7.11 5.57
N VAL A 32 -3.57 -5.91 5.18
CA VAL A 32 -2.16 -5.60 4.96
C VAL A 32 -1.67 -4.77 6.14
N GLY A 33 -0.53 -5.13 6.70
CA GLY A 33 0.01 -4.49 7.90
C GLY A 33 1.53 -4.50 7.93
N ALA A 34 2.09 -4.09 9.07
CA ALA A 34 3.55 -4.07 9.24
C ALA A 34 4.15 -5.44 9.56
N HIS A 35 3.35 -6.36 10.10
CA HIS A 35 3.78 -7.68 10.55
C HIS A 35 2.78 -8.75 10.11
N ASP A 36 3.27 -9.96 9.89
CA ASP A 36 2.41 -11.11 9.60
C ASP A 36 1.68 -11.55 10.88
N SER A 37 0.40 -11.88 10.73
CA SER A 37 -0.44 -12.44 11.78
C SER A 37 -1.41 -13.47 11.17
N HIS A 38 -2.39 -13.94 11.95
CA HIS A 38 -3.43 -14.82 11.43
C HIS A 38 -4.17 -14.16 10.24
N ASP A 39 -4.71 -12.96 10.47
CA ASP A 39 -5.56 -12.23 9.52
C ASP A 39 -4.84 -11.11 8.76
N THR A 40 -3.59 -10.83 9.12
CA THR A 40 -2.77 -9.76 8.51
C THR A 40 -1.59 -10.36 7.76
N MET A 41 -1.28 -9.80 6.61
CA MET A 41 -0.05 -10.06 5.87
C MET A 41 0.82 -8.81 5.89
N SER A 42 2.11 -8.96 6.16
CA SER A 42 3.04 -7.85 6.05
C SER A 42 3.18 -7.39 4.60
N PHE A 43 3.45 -6.11 4.36
CA PHE A 43 3.61 -5.59 2.99
C PHE A 43 4.74 -6.32 2.23
N ASP A 44 5.84 -6.67 2.91
CA ASP A 44 6.91 -7.52 2.38
C ASP A 44 6.41 -8.91 1.97
N SER A 45 5.60 -9.54 2.83
CA SER A 45 5.01 -10.85 2.55
C SER A 45 4.00 -10.80 1.40
N VAL A 46 3.28 -9.69 1.21
CA VAL A 46 2.42 -9.47 0.03
C VAL A 46 3.26 -9.52 -1.25
N ILE A 47 4.38 -8.79 -1.31
CA ILE A 47 5.27 -8.75 -2.48
C ILE A 47 5.82 -10.15 -2.78
N LYS A 48 6.34 -10.83 -1.75
CA LYS A 48 6.95 -12.17 -1.89
C LYS A 48 5.95 -13.23 -2.30
N SER A 49 4.79 -13.29 -1.64
CA SER A 49 3.77 -14.32 -1.90
C SER A 49 3.17 -14.22 -3.31
N ASN A 50 3.13 -13.02 -3.88
CA ASN A 50 2.63 -12.80 -5.23
C ASN A 50 3.71 -12.87 -6.31
N ASN A 51 4.95 -13.16 -5.94
CA ASN A 51 6.11 -13.20 -6.84
C ASN A 51 6.17 -11.95 -7.73
N LEU A 52 5.95 -10.77 -7.14
CA LEU A 52 5.98 -9.53 -7.92
C LEU A 52 7.38 -9.36 -8.54
N SER A 53 7.40 -9.04 -9.83
CA SER A 53 8.66 -8.77 -10.53
C SER A 53 8.95 -7.27 -10.51
N LYS A 54 10.23 -6.92 -10.31
CA LYS A 54 10.73 -5.54 -10.40
C LYS A 54 10.57 -4.98 -11.83
N ASP A 55 10.54 -5.85 -12.83
CA ASP A 55 10.44 -5.46 -14.25
C ASP A 55 8.98 -5.31 -14.73
N ALA A 56 7.99 -5.63 -13.88
CA ALA A 56 6.58 -5.66 -14.28
C ALA A 56 5.86 -4.30 -14.15
N HIS A 57 6.58 -3.23 -13.79
CA HIS A 57 6.04 -1.88 -13.58
C HIS A 57 4.76 -1.89 -12.71
N ASN A 58 4.78 -2.61 -11.59
CA ASN A 58 3.60 -2.74 -10.74
C ASN A 58 3.14 -1.37 -10.20
N ILE A 59 1.87 -1.28 -9.83
CA ILE A 59 1.27 -0.11 -9.20
C ILE A 59 0.64 -0.57 -7.89
N ALA A 60 0.95 0.12 -6.79
CA ALA A 60 0.28 -0.09 -5.51
C ALA A 60 -0.80 0.99 -5.32
N GLN A 61 -2.00 0.58 -4.91
CA GLN A 61 -3.02 1.48 -4.39
C GLN A 61 -3.32 1.05 -2.96
N ILE A 62 -3.19 1.99 -2.02
CA ILE A 62 -3.19 1.73 -0.58
C ILE A 62 -4.19 2.69 0.05
N ASP A 63 -5.24 2.11 0.61
CA ASP A 63 -6.31 2.77 1.35
C ASP A 63 -6.64 1.83 2.52
N ILE A 64 -6.07 2.11 3.69
CA ILE A 64 -6.02 1.18 4.82
C ILE A 64 -6.06 1.91 6.18
N GLU A 65 -7.06 2.76 6.42
CA GLU A 65 -7.51 3.21 7.75
C GLU A 65 -6.41 3.33 8.85
N ASP A 66 -5.49 4.28 8.68
CA ASP A 66 -4.33 4.59 9.55
C ASP A 66 -3.18 3.55 9.57
N ALA A 67 -3.39 2.32 9.09
CA ALA A 67 -2.36 1.30 9.08
C ALA A 67 -1.20 1.63 8.12
N GLU A 68 -1.42 2.52 7.14
CA GLU A 68 -0.39 3.00 6.23
C GLU A 68 0.81 3.62 6.95
N TRP A 69 0.57 4.39 8.02
CA TRP A 69 1.64 5.05 8.78
C TRP A 69 2.54 4.02 9.46
N ASP A 70 1.92 3.05 10.13
CA ASP A 70 2.63 2.00 10.85
C ASP A 70 3.44 1.09 9.93
N ILE A 71 2.93 0.82 8.72
CA ILE A 71 3.65 0.10 7.67
C ILE A 71 4.85 0.94 7.22
N LEU A 72 4.61 2.16 6.76
CA LEU A 72 5.63 3.00 6.13
C LEU A 72 6.79 3.36 7.07
N GLU A 73 6.53 3.43 8.38
CA GLU A 73 7.58 3.59 9.39
C GLU A 73 8.51 2.39 9.48
N LYS A 74 7.97 1.17 9.40
CA LYS A 74 8.70 -0.08 9.69
C LYS A 74 9.35 -0.70 8.47
N ILE A 75 8.77 -0.53 7.27
CA ILE A 75 9.26 -1.19 6.06
C ILE A 75 10.60 -0.60 5.58
N ASP A 76 11.40 -1.40 4.87
CA ASP A 76 12.53 -0.89 4.09
C ASP A 76 12.03 -0.45 2.71
N LEU A 77 11.79 0.86 2.55
CA LEU A 77 11.27 1.42 1.30
C LEU A 77 12.30 1.34 0.16
N GLY A 78 13.60 1.27 0.46
CA GLY A 78 14.64 1.06 -0.55
C GLY A 78 14.63 -0.36 -1.12
N ALA A 79 14.30 -1.35 -0.31
CA ALA A 79 14.11 -2.73 -0.76
C ALA A 79 12.79 -2.92 -1.55
N ILE A 80 11.75 -2.16 -1.20
CA ILE A 80 10.40 -2.31 -1.74
C ILE A 80 10.14 -1.47 -2.99
N SER A 81 10.69 -0.25 -3.05
CA SER A 81 10.42 0.68 -4.15
C SER A 81 10.73 0.12 -5.55
N PRO A 82 11.76 -0.74 -5.75
CA PRO A 82 12.01 -1.32 -7.08
C PRO A 82 10.88 -2.22 -7.61
N TYR A 83 9.94 -2.65 -6.77
CA TYR A 83 8.79 -3.43 -7.21
C TYR A 83 7.64 -2.58 -7.75
N PHE A 84 7.57 -1.29 -7.41
CA PHE A 84 6.44 -0.45 -7.76
C PHE A 84 6.89 0.81 -8.50
N SER A 85 6.42 0.93 -9.74
CA SER A 85 6.63 2.14 -10.54
C SER A 85 5.86 3.34 -10.00
N GLN A 86 4.73 3.08 -9.36
CA GLN A 86 3.84 4.09 -8.77
C GLN A 86 3.19 3.53 -7.50
N MET A 87 3.02 4.39 -6.52
CA MET A 87 2.28 4.10 -5.30
C MET A 87 1.26 5.22 -5.07
N LEU A 88 0.00 4.85 -4.85
CA LEU A 88 -1.10 5.74 -4.54
C LEU A 88 -1.52 5.46 -3.10
N PHE A 89 -1.60 6.51 -2.29
CA PHE A 89 -1.97 6.42 -0.88
C PHE A 89 -3.17 7.33 -0.60
N GLU A 90 -4.16 6.80 0.10
CA GLU A 90 -5.10 7.60 0.89
C GLU A 90 -4.57 7.68 2.33
N PHE A 91 -4.08 8.85 2.71
CA PHE A 91 -3.50 9.08 4.04
C PHE A 91 -4.58 9.57 5.02
N HIS A 92 -4.90 8.74 6.00
CA HIS A 92 -5.91 9.01 7.02
C HIS A 92 -5.35 9.87 8.14
N ASN A 93 -6.22 10.58 8.88
CA ASN A 93 -5.92 11.27 10.16
C ASN A 93 -4.84 12.38 10.09
N CYS A 94 -4.73 13.08 8.96
CA CYS A 94 -3.74 14.13 8.73
C CYS A 94 -4.04 15.47 9.45
N ASP A 95 -4.50 15.44 10.71
CA ASP A 95 -4.83 16.66 11.48
C ASP A 95 -3.54 17.41 11.90
N PRO A 96 -3.29 18.62 11.35
CA PRO A 96 -2.07 19.36 11.67
C PRO A 96 -2.05 19.94 13.09
N ARG A 97 -3.17 19.89 13.84
CA ARG A 97 -3.26 20.44 15.20
C ARG A 97 -2.58 19.56 16.24
N ASP A 98 -2.35 18.28 15.93
CA ASP A 98 -1.51 17.40 16.74
C ASP A 98 -0.07 17.49 16.22
N GLU A 99 0.73 18.36 16.84
CA GLU A 99 2.11 18.61 16.42
C GLU A 99 3.01 17.37 16.53
N ALA A 100 2.80 16.54 17.54
CA ALA A 100 3.60 15.34 17.77
C ALA A 100 3.30 14.28 16.71
N LEU A 101 2.01 14.04 16.44
CA LEU A 101 1.56 13.14 15.38
C LEU A 101 2.00 13.64 14.00
N SER A 102 1.81 14.94 13.73
CA SER A 102 2.22 15.58 12.48
C SER A 102 3.73 15.43 12.26
N SER A 103 4.54 15.68 13.28
CA SER A 103 6.00 15.52 13.21
C SER A 103 6.43 14.09 12.90
N ARG A 104 5.74 13.08 13.45
CA ARG A 104 5.99 11.66 13.16
C ARG A 104 5.65 11.34 11.70
N ARG A 105 4.51 11.82 11.22
CA ARG A 105 4.01 11.57 9.85
C ARG A 105 4.81 12.30 8.77
N LEU A 106 5.27 13.52 9.05
CA LEU A 106 6.17 14.24 8.13
C LEU A 106 7.45 13.45 7.85
N LYS A 107 8.04 12.80 8.85
CA LYS A 107 9.22 11.92 8.64
C LYS A 107 8.92 10.74 7.70
N VAL A 108 7.70 10.20 7.77
CA VAL A 108 7.25 9.14 6.85
C VAL A 108 7.17 9.68 5.44
N LEU A 109 6.59 10.87 5.25
CA LEU A 109 6.50 11.51 3.94
C LEU A 109 7.90 11.85 3.38
N GLU A 110 8.80 12.37 4.21
CA GLU A 110 10.21 12.62 3.85
C GLU A 110 10.91 11.34 3.37
N LYS A 111 10.73 10.22 4.08
CA LYS A 111 11.24 8.91 3.65
C LYS A 111 10.69 8.47 2.29
N ILE A 112 9.43 8.77 1.99
CA ILE A 112 8.85 8.48 0.67
C ILE A 112 9.53 9.32 -0.42
N LEU A 113 9.85 10.59 -0.13
CA LEU A 113 10.50 11.51 -1.06
C LEU A 113 11.91 11.07 -1.47
N GLU A 114 12.57 10.20 -0.70
CA GLU A 114 13.86 9.61 -1.08
C GLU A 114 13.75 8.68 -2.30
N PHE A 115 12.57 8.10 -2.55
CA PHE A 115 12.35 7.08 -3.59
C PHE A 115 11.30 7.46 -4.64
N TYR A 116 10.40 8.39 -4.31
CA TYR A 116 9.28 8.78 -5.16
C TYR A 116 9.10 10.30 -5.18
N THR A 117 8.63 10.83 -6.32
CA THR A 117 8.23 12.23 -6.46
C THR A 117 6.70 12.33 -6.49
N PRO A 118 6.07 13.17 -5.65
CA PRO A 118 4.64 13.39 -5.72
C PRO A 118 4.28 14.11 -7.02
N ILE A 119 3.38 13.52 -7.80
CA ILE A 119 2.91 14.09 -9.08
C ILE A 119 1.47 14.61 -9.01
N HIS A 120 0.72 14.18 -7.99
CA HIS A 120 -0.66 14.58 -7.77
C HIS A 120 -1.00 14.45 -6.29
N THR A 121 -1.67 15.46 -5.76
CA THR A 121 -2.28 15.46 -4.43
C THR A 121 -3.67 16.07 -4.56
N HIS A 122 -4.61 15.54 -3.79
CA HIS A 122 -5.92 16.14 -3.58
C HIS A 122 -6.25 16.05 -2.08
N PHE A 123 -6.99 17.02 -1.60
CA PHE A 123 -7.48 17.05 -0.22
C PHE A 123 -8.97 16.69 -0.24
N ASN A 124 -9.35 15.70 0.58
CA ASN A 124 -10.73 15.25 0.75
C ASN A 124 -11.54 16.18 1.66
#